data_AF-A0A7R7VJV4-F1
#
_entry.id   AF-A0A7R7VJV4-F1
#
_cell.length_a   1.000
_cell.length_b   1.000
_cell.length_c   1.000
_cell.angle_alpha   90.00
_cell.angle_beta   90.00
_cell.angle_gamma   90.00
#
_symmetry.space_group_name_H-M   'P 1'
#
loop_
_entity.id
_entity.type
_entity.pdbx_description
1 polymer ?
#
loop_
_entity_poly.entity_id
_entity_poly.type
_entity_poly.pdbx_seq_one_letter_code
_entity_poly.pdbx_strand_id
1 'polypeptide(L)' 'MLGFSFKASNGSQFFIATVDALWLDGNHVVFGEVASKDSFMVVKEIKRLGSDSGDVRALIMIIEAGEG' A
#
# COMPACT_ATOMS: atom_id res chain seq x y z
N MET A 1 -7.01 -2.96 1.09
CA MET A 1 -7.53 -1.77 0.41
C MET A 1 -6.37 -0.98 -0.18
N LEU A 2 -6.42 -0.63 -1.47
CA LEU A 2 -5.44 0.21 -2.16
C LEU A 2 -5.97 1.65 -2.20
N GLY A 3 -5.18 2.60 -1.71
CA GLY A 3 -5.56 4.01 -1.63
C GLY A 3 -4.54 4.96 -2.27
N PHE A 4 -5.02 6.09 -2.78
CA PHE A 4 -4.19 7.23 -3.24
C PHE A 4 -4.12 8.33 -2.19
N SER A 5 -2.94 8.92 -2.00
CA SER A 5 -2.73 10.12 -1.16
C SER A 5 -3.24 11.37 -1.90
N PHE A 6 -4.15 12.13 -1.30
CA PHE A 6 -4.62 13.40 -1.88
C PHE A 6 -4.41 14.58 -0.93
N LYS A 7 -3.27 15.27 -1.13
CA LYS A 7 -3.17 16.72 -0.97
C LYS A 7 -2.04 17.25 -1.86
N ALA A 8 -2.41 17.64 -3.08
CA ALA A 8 -1.60 18.44 -4.02
C ALA A 8 -0.24 17.86 -4.51
N SER A 9 -0.20 16.58 -4.91
CA SER A 9 0.96 16.00 -5.62
C SER A 9 0.58 14.80 -6.49
N ASN A 10 -0.31 14.99 -7.48
CA ASN A 10 -0.78 13.91 -8.36
C ASN A 10 0.38 13.28 -9.15
N GLY A 11 0.89 12.15 -8.64
CA GLY A 11 1.89 11.29 -9.26
C GLY A 11 1.44 9.83 -9.18
N SER A 12 2.38 8.89 -9.23
CA SER A 12 2.11 7.44 -9.25
C SER A 12 2.13 6.76 -7.87
N GLN A 13 2.13 7.54 -6.78
CA GLN A 13 2.22 6.98 -5.42
C GLN A 13 0.87 6.42 -4.96
N PHE A 14 0.89 5.19 -4.48
CA PHE A 14 -0.22 4.51 -3.83
C PHE A 14 0.25 3.82 -2.55
N PHE A 15 -0.69 3.43 -1.69
CA PHE A 15 -0.40 2.63 -0.50
C PHE A 15 -1.40 1.48 -0.35
N ILE A 16 -0.98 0.46 0.41
CA ILE A 16 -1.81 -0.69 0.78
C ILE A 16 -2.12 -0.60 2.27
N ALA A 17 -3.40 -0.41 2.62
CA ALA A 17 -3.83 -0.44 4.01
C ALA A 17 -3.79 -1.88 4.55
N THR A 18 -3.15 -2.06 5.72
CA THR A 18 -3.00 -3.36 6.40
C THR A 18 -3.87 -3.51 7.65
N VAL A 19 -4.60 -2.44 7.99
CA VAL A 19 -5.59 -2.36 9.07
C VAL A 19 -6.76 -1.51 8.55
N ASP A 20 -7.91 -1.60 9.21
CA ASP A 20 -9.06 -0.78 8.89
C ASP A 20 -8.70 0.70 9.12
N ALA A 21 -8.71 1.48 8.04
CA ALA A 21 -8.22 2.86 8.03
C ALA A 21 -9.36 3.85 7.78
N LEU A 22 -10.42 3.77 8.61
CA LEU A 22 -11.63 4.60 8.49
C LEU A 22 -11.34 6.11 8.55
N TRP A 23 -10.22 6.51 9.16
CA TRP A 23 -9.79 7.91 9.21
C TRP A 23 -9.27 8.46 7.86
N LEU A 24 -9.06 7.59 6.87
CA LEU A 24 -8.65 7.99 5.51
C LEU A 24 -9.85 8.28 4.61
N ASP A 25 -11.05 7.89 5.02
CA ASP A 25 -12.29 8.08 4.26
C ASP A 25 -12.53 9.57 3.98
N GLY A 26 -12.94 9.87 2.74
CA GLY A 26 -13.17 11.24 2.26
C GLY A 26 -11.90 12.04 1.92
N ASN A 27 -10.72 11.60 2.36
CA ASN A 27 -9.43 12.23 2.02
C ASN A 27 -8.61 11.43 1.00
N HIS A 28 -8.88 10.12 0.89
CA HIS A 28 -8.15 9.20 0.03
C HIS A 28 -9.14 8.44 -0.84
N VAL A 29 -8.83 8.29 -2.13
CA VAL A 29 -9.66 7.50 -3.05
C VAL A 29 -9.20 6.05 -3.01
N VAL A 30 -10.13 5.15 -2.71
CA VAL A 30 -9.94 3.70 -2.81
C VAL A 30 -10.23 3.26 -4.23
N PHE A 31 -9.30 2.53 -4.85
CA PHE A 31 -9.41 2.12 -6.25
C PHE A 31 -9.18 0.62 -6.48
N GLY A 32 -8.94 -0.15 -5.43
CA GLY A 32 -8.76 -1.60 -5.53
C GLY A 32 -8.52 -2.29 -4.20
N GLU A 33 -8.37 -3.61 -4.27
CA GLU A 33 -8.05 -4.45 -3.12
C GLU A 33 -7.02 -5.52 -3.47
N VAL A 34 -6.41 -6.11 -2.44
CA VAL A 34 -5.45 -7.20 -2.63
C VAL A 34 -6.27 -8.46 -2.91
N ALA A 35 -6.09 -9.04 -4.10
CA ALA A 35 -7.00 -10.04 -4.66
C ALA A 35 -7.09 -11.36 -3.88
N SER A 36 -6.05 -11.76 -3.14
CA SER A 36 -6.01 -13.06 -2.46
C SER A 36 -5.34 -12.99 -1.08
N LYS A 37 -5.63 -13.99 -0.24
CA LYS A 37 -4.98 -14.15 1.07
C LYS A 37 -3.47 -14.35 0.94
N ASP A 38 -3.03 -15.06 -0.09
CA ASP A 38 -1.61 -15.31 -0.34
C ASP A 38 -0.88 -14.02 -0.73
N SER A 39 -1.50 -13.20 -1.59
CA SER A 39 -0.99 -11.86 -1.90
C SER A 39 -0.95 -10.97 -0.65
N PHE A 40 -1.90 -11.12 0.28
CA PHE A 40 -1.88 -10.38 1.54
C PHE A 40 -0.75 -10.85 2.49
N MET A 41 -0.30 -12.10 2.40
CA MET A 41 0.88 -12.56 3.15
C MET A 41 2.15 -11.84 2.71
N VAL A 42 2.31 -11.57 1.40
CA VAL A 42 3.43 -10.75 0.89
C VAL A 42 3.38 -9.34 1.48
N VAL A 43 2.19 -8.72 1.53
CA VAL A 43 2.00 -7.40 2.13
C VAL A 43 2.36 -7.40 3.62
N LYS A 44 2.03 -8.47 4.36
CA LYS A 44 2.42 -8.60 5.77
C LYS A 44 3.93 -8.70 5.96
N GLU A 45 4.63 -9.43 5.09
CA GLU A 45 6.08 -9.54 5.17
C GLU A 45 6.76 -8.19 4.87
N ILE A 46 6.28 -7.47 3.86
CA ILE A 46 6.70 -6.09 3.57
C ILE A 46 6.50 -5.19 4.81
N LYS A 47 5.33 -5.25 5.44
CA LYS A 47 5.03 -4.49 6.66
C LYS A 47 6.01 -4.80 7.80
N ARG A 48 6.41 -6.06 7.97
CA ARG A 48 7.36 -6.50 9.01
C ARG A 48 8.74 -5.86 8.87
N LEU A 49 9.11 -5.47 7.65
CA LEU A 49 10.38 -4.80 7.35
C LEU A 49 10.35 -3.29 7.61
N GLY A 50 9.17 -2.68 7.83
CA GLY A 50 9.01 -1.27 8.13
C GLY A 50 9.25 -0.90 9.61
N SER A 51 9.44 0.39 9.86
CA SER A 51 9.54 0.98 11.20
C SER A 51 8.41 1.98 11.46
N ASP A 52 8.28 2.41 12.71
CA ASP A 52 7.31 3.46 13.10
C ASP A 52 7.62 4.82 12.47
N SER A 53 8.88 5.06 12.06
CA SER A 53 9.29 6.25 11.30
C SER A 53 8.94 6.18 9.81
N GLY A 54 8.53 5.01 9.31
CA GLY A 54 8.30 4.75 7.88
C GLY A 54 9.54 4.29 7.11
N ASP A 55 10.71 4.21 7.77
CA ASP A 55 11.93 3.68 7.16
C ASP A 55 11.83 2.15 6.99
N VAL A 56 12.43 1.64 5.91
CA VAL A 56 12.48 0.21 5.61
C VAL A 56 13.85 -0.38 5.94
N ARG A 57 13.86 -1.55 6.57
CA ARG A 57 15.10 -2.26 6.94
C ARG A 57 15.76 -3.00 5.77
N ALA A 58 15.08 -3.09 4.63
CA ALA A 58 15.57 -3.74 3.43
C ALA A 58 15.00 -3.04 2.18
N LEU A 59 15.68 -3.19 1.04
CA LEU A 59 15.19 -2.71 -0.24
C LEU A 59 14.01 -3.56 -0.70
N ILE A 60 12.88 -2.91 -0.97
CA ILE A 60 11.66 -3.55 -1.45
C ILE A 60 11.33 -2.91 -2.81
N MET A 61 11.34 -3.72 -3.87
CA MET A 61 11.21 -3.26 -5.24
C MET A 61 10.22 -4.13 -6.00
N ILE A 62 9.35 -3.49 -6.79
CA ILE A 62 8.54 -4.18 -7.80
C ILE A 62 9.45 -4.42 -9.00
N ILE A 63 9.88 -5.67 -9.18
CA ILE A 63 10.76 -6.06 -10.29
C ILE A 63 10.00 -6.32 -11.60
N GLU A 64 8.72 -6.67 -11.48
CA GLU A 64 7.83 -6.97 -12.61
C GLU A 64 6.39 -6.61 -12.22
N ALA A 65 5.66 -6.05 -13.17
CA ALA A 65 4.24 -5.72 -13.06
C ALA A 65 3.61 -5.76 -14.45
N GLY A 66 2.32 -6.06 -14.51
CA GLY A 66 1.57 -6.16 -15.77
C GLY A 66 0.07 -6.10 -15.53
N GLU A 67 -0.67 -6.15 -16.63
CA GLU A 67 -2.12 -6.27 -16.66
C GLU A 67 -2.52 -7.65 -17.22
N GLY A 68 -3.70 -8.13 -16.83
CA GLY A 68 -4.27 -9.40 -17.29
C GLY A 68 -5.48 -9.19 -18.18
#